data_AF-A0A1E4EM43-F1
#
_entry.id   AF-A0A1E4EM43-F1
#
_cell.length_a   1.000
_cell.length_b   1.000
_cell.length_c   1.000
_cell.angle_alpha   90.00
_cell.angle_beta   90.00
_cell.angle_gamma   90.00
#
_symmetry.space_group_name_H-M   'P 1'
#
loop_
_entity.id
_entity.type
_entity.pdbx_description
1 polymer ?
#
loop_
_entity_poly.entity_id
_entity_poly.type
_entity_poly.pdbx_seq_one_letter_code
_entity_poly.pdbx_strand_id
1 'polypeptide(L)'
;MTLNVRVSGALSDFVAANVSDTGAYDNVSEYVRDLIRRDKERVEADRFARLKAELARAFSAPEASYEILDADAVIARNRRA
;
A
#
# COMPACT_ATOMS: atom_id res chain seq x y z
N MET A 1 -3.55 -12.82 -18.20
CA MET A 1 -3.27 -11.45 -18.70
C MET A 1 -1.80 -11.42 -19.11
N THR A 2 -1.49 -10.91 -20.31
CA THR A 2 -0.11 -10.69 -20.78
C THR A 2 0.22 -9.20 -20.68
N LEU A 3 1.42 -8.87 -20.17
CA LEU A 3 1.91 -7.50 -20.00
C LEU A 3 3.23 -7.38 -20.78
N ASN A 4 3.28 -6.48 -21.76
CA ASN A 4 4.50 -6.17 -22.49
C ASN A 4 5.13 -4.91 -21.88
N VAL A 5 6.36 -5.04 -21.39
CA VAL A 5 7.11 -3.96 -20.75
C VAL A 5 8.34 -3.65 -21.57
N ARG A 6 8.54 -2.37 -21.90
CA ARG A 6 9.78 -1.89 -22.53
C ARG A 6 10.65 -1.24 -21.48
N VAL A 7 11.87 -1.76 -21.32
CA VAL A 7 12.89 -1.21 -20.44
C VAL A 7 14.06 -0.77 -21.32
N SER A 8 14.60 0.43 -21.11
CA SER A 8 15.68 0.99 -21.93
C SER A 8 16.69 1.78 -21.10
N GLY A 9 17.89 1.98 -21.66
CA GLY A 9 18.97 2.72 -20.99
C GLY A 9 19.44 1.99 -19.73
N ALA A 10 19.83 2.76 -18.70
CA ALA A 10 20.42 2.23 -17.46
C ALA A 10 19.56 1.17 -16.74
N LEU A 11 18.23 1.22 -16.88
CA LEU A 11 17.34 0.21 -16.32
C LEU A 11 17.45 -1.14 -17.05
N SER A 12 17.72 -1.12 -18.36
CA SER A 12 17.94 -2.35 -19.15
C SER A 12 19.22 -3.03 -18.70
N ASP A 13 20.29 -2.26 -18.51
CA ASP A 13 21.58 -2.77 -18.05
C ASP A 13 21.47 -3.35 -16.64
N PHE A 14 20.71 -2.69 -15.77
CA PHE A 14 20.43 -3.17 -14.42
C PHE A 14 19.65 -4.49 -14.43
N VAL A 15 18.60 -4.60 -15.24
CA VAL A 15 17.83 -5.85 -15.37
C VAL A 15 18.70 -6.96 -15.94
N ALA A 16 19.52 -6.68 -16.96
CA ALA A 16 20.42 -7.65 -17.56
C ALA A 16 21.47 -8.17 -16.55
N ALA A 17 21.97 -7.32 -15.66
CA ALA A 17 22.88 -7.74 -14.59
C ALA A 17 22.21 -8.64 -13.53
N ASN A 18 20.91 -8.45 -13.30
CA ASN A 18 20.13 -9.25 -12.34
C ASN A 18 19.55 -10.55 -12.95
N VAL A 19 19.43 -10.60 -14.28
CA VAL A 19 18.88 -11.71 -15.07
C VAL A 19 19.97 -12.27 -15.98
N SER A 20 20.99 -12.84 -15.36
CA SER A 20 22.14 -13.46 -16.05
C SER A 20 22.39 -14.85 -15.44
N ASP A 21 23.30 -15.64 -16.03
CA ASP A 21 23.66 -16.98 -15.51
C ASP A 21 24.20 -16.94 -14.06
N THR A 22 24.64 -15.76 -13.59
CA THR A 22 25.07 -15.51 -12.20
C THR A 22 24.14 -14.56 -11.44
N GLY A 23 23.06 -14.13 -12.09
CA GLY A 23 22.05 -13.22 -11.56
C GLY A 23 21.11 -13.91 -10.57
N ALA A 24 20.32 -13.11 -9.87
CA ALA A 24 19.38 -13.62 -8.86
C ALA A 24 18.07 -14.16 -9.46
N TYR A 25 17.85 -13.98 -10.77
CA TYR A 25 16.61 -14.34 -11.46
C TYR A 25 16.90 -14.98 -12.80
N ASP A 26 16.10 -15.98 -13.18
CA ASP A 26 16.30 -16.73 -14.43
C ASP A 26 15.75 -15.99 -15.65
N ASN A 27 14.77 -15.10 -15.45
CA ASN A 27 14.19 -14.31 -16.53
C ASN A 27 13.61 -12.97 -16.05
N VAL A 28 13.43 -12.04 -16.99
CA VAL A 28 12.88 -10.71 -16.73
C VAL A 28 11.44 -10.77 -16.20
N SER A 29 10.64 -11.75 -16.63
CA SER A 29 9.26 -11.88 -16.16
C SER A 29 9.18 -12.27 -14.69
N GLU A 30 10.13 -13.06 -14.18
CA GLU A 30 10.26 -13.36 -12.75
C GLU A 30 10.64 -12.11 -11.97
N TYR A 31 11.65 -11.38 -12.44
CA TYR A 31 12.07 -10.13 -11.81
C TYR A 31 10.93 -9.11 -11.73
N VAL A 32 10.16 -8.93 -12.82
CA VAL A 32 9.00 -8.04 -12.84
C VAL A 32 7.90 -8.51 -11.88
N ARG A 33 7.63 -9.82 -11.78
CA ARG A 33 6.65 -10.35 -10.81
C ARG A 33 7.09 -10.06 -9.38
N ASP A 34 8.38 -10.21 -9.08
CA ASP A 34 8.88 -9.91 -7.75
C ASP A 34 8.81 -8.41 -7.43
N LEU A 35 9.14 -7.53 -8.39
CA LEU A 35 8.96 -6.10 -8.25
C LEU A 35 7.49 -5.72 -7.97
N ILE A 36 6.54 -6.31 -8.69
CA ILE A 36 5.11 -6.08 -8.47
C ILE A 36 4.69 -6.56 -7.08
N ARG A 37 5.22 -7.70 -6.61
CA ARG A 37 4.95 -8.22 -5.27
C ARG A 37 5.44 -7.25 -4.19
N ARG A 38 6.68 -6.79 -4.31
CA ARG A 38 7.27 -5.80 -3.37
C ARG A 38 6.54 -4.47 -3.42
N ASP A 39 6.12 -4.01 -4.60
CA ASP A 39 5.31 -2.80 -4.75
C ASP A 39 3.97 -2.94 -4.04
N LYS A 40 3.27 -4.06 -4.25
CA LYS A 40 2.01 -4.37 -3.56
C LYS A 40 2.21 -4.40 -2.04
N GLU A 41 3.23 -5.10 -1.55
CA GLU A 41 3.52 -5.19 -0.11
C GLU A 41 3.80 -3.82 0.50
N ARG A 42 4.59 -2.98 -0.18
CA ARG A 42 4.86 -1.60 0.24
C ARG A 42 3.58 -0.78 0.30
N VAL A 43 2.76 -0.80 -0.76
CA VAL A 43 1.52 -0.02 -0.81
C VAL A 43 0.56 -0.43 0.31
N GLU A 44 0.42 -1.73 0.58
CA GLU A 44 -0.44 -2.22 1.66
C GLU A 44 0.12 -1.88 3.05
N ALA A 45 1.44 -1.99 3.24
CA ALA A 45 2.09 -1.57 4.48
C ALA A 45 1.92 -0.08 4.76
N ASP A 46 2.09 0.77 3.75
CA ASP A 46 1.93 2.23 3.86
C ASP A 46 0.48 2.60 4.19
N ARG A 47 -0.49 1.96 3.54
CA ARG A 47 -1.93 2.14 3.83
C ARG A 47 -2.26 1.74 5.26
N PHE A 48 -1.76 0.58 5.70
CA PHE A 48 -1.97 0.09 7.06
C PHE A 48 -1.33 1.01 8.10
N ALA A 49 -0.08 1.44 7.88
CA ALA A 49 0.64 2.34 8.78
C ALA A 49 -0.07 3.69 8.91
N ARG A 50 -0.58 4.23 7.79
CA ARG A 50 -1.36 5.46 7.79
C ARG A 50 -2.64 5.33 8.61
N LEU A 51 -3.44 4.29 8.37
CA LEU A 51 -4.67 4.06 9.12
C LEU A 51 -4.40 3.85 10.61
N LYS A 52 -3.37 3.06 10.94
CA LYS A 52 -2.96 2.83 12.33
C LYS A 52 -2.58 4.14 13.02
N ALA A 53 -1.81 5.01 12.35
CA ALA A 53 -1.40 6.30 12.92
C ALA A 53 -2.60 7.23 13.14
N GLU A 54 -3.54 7.26 12.21
CA GLU A 54 -4.79 8.03 12.32
C GLU A 54 -5.64 7.56 13.51
N LEU A 55 -5.86 6.24 13.62
CA LEU A 55 -6.60 5.66 14.73
C LEU A 55 -5.88 5.87 16.06
N ALA A 56 -4.56 5.63 16.14
CA ALA A 56 -3.78 5.85 17.35
C ALA A 56 -3.88 7.30 17.84
N ARG A 57 -3.87 8.27 16.92
CA ARG A 57 -4.10 9.67 17.25
C ARG A 57 -5.52 9.90 17.78
N ALA A 58 -6.54 9.37 17.11
CA ALA A 58 -7.94 9.53 17.53
C ALA A 58 -8.20 8.91 18.92
N PHE A 59 -7.63 7.73 19.19
CA PHE A 59 -7.78 7.01 20.46
C PHE A 59 -6.85 7.49 21.59
N SER A 60 -5.91 8.39 21.31
CA SER A 60 -5.06 8.98 22.35
C SER A 60 -5.78 10.00 23.24
N ALA A 61 -7.03 10.35 22.89
CA ALA A 61 -7.85 11.25 23.69
C ALA A 61 -8.22 10.61 25.05
N PRO A 62 -8.28 11.39 26.14
CA PRO A 62 -8.70 10.87 27.44
C PRO A 62 -10.10 10.27 27.37
N GLU A 63 -10.36 9.19 28.11
CA GLU A 63 -11.68 8.54 28.13
C GLU A 63 -12.81 9.52 28.54
N ALA A 64 -12.51 10.49 29.40
CA ALA A 64 -13.44 11.54 29.82
C ALA A 64 -13.88 12.49 28.67
N SER A 65 -13.19 12.48 27.52
CA SER A 65 -13.56 13.26 26.33
C SER A 65 -14.54 12.52 25.41
N TYR A 66 -14.83 11.24 25.67
CA TYR A 66 -15.79 10.47 24.90
C TYR A 66 -17.22 10.77 25.38
N GLU A 67 -18.13 10.90 24.41
CA GLU A 67 -19.55 11.10 24.67
C GLU A 67 -20.36 9.88 24.22
N ILE A 68 -21.48 9.64 24.90
CA ILE A 68 -22.43 8.59 24.50
C ILE A 68 -23.08 9.04 23.20
N LEU A 69 -22.94 8.21 22.15
CA LEU A 69 -23.47 8.48 20.83
C LEU A 69 -24.48 7.41 20.44
N ASP A 70 -25.71 7.83 20.14
CA ASP A 70 -26.75 7.00 19.58
C ASP A 70 -26.86 7.19 18.05
N ALA A 71 -27.06 6.08 17.34
CA ALA A 71 -27.14 6.09 15.88
C ALA A 71 -28.34 6.87 15.37
N ASP A 72 -29.51 6.74 16.02
CA ASP A 72 -30.73 7.44 15.60
C ASP A 72 -30.60 8.96 15.79
N ALA A 73 -29.98 9.38 16.90
CA ALA A 73 -29.64 10.79 17.14
C ALA A 73 -28.72 11.38 16.06
N VAL A 74 -27.71 10.63 15.60
CA VAL A 74 -26.81 11.06 14.51
C VAL A 74 -27.55 11.19 13.18
N ILE A 75 -28.40 10.23 12.84
CA ILE A 75 -29.17 10.24 11.59
C ILE A 75 -30.15 11.42 11.59
N ALA A 76 -30.86 11.65 12.71
CA ALA A 76 -31.79 12.76 12.86
C ALA A 76 -31.10 14.12 12.73
N ARG A 77 -29.88 14.27 13.27
CA ARG A 77 -29.07 15.50 13.14
C ARG A 77 -28.72 15.81 11.69
N ASN A 78 -28.22 14.82 10.95
CA ASN A 78 -27.74 15.04 9.57
C ASN A 78 -28.88 15.19 8.54
N ARG A 79 -30.11 14.76 8.86
CA ARG A 79 -31.30 15.00 8.01
C ARG A 79 -31.83 16.43 8.08
N ARG A 80 -31.41 17.21 9.08
CA ARG A 80 -31.80 18.62 9.28
C ARG A 80 -30.79 19.62 8.68
N ALA A 81 -29.70 19.11 8.09
CA ALA A 81 -28.65 19.90 7.45
C ALA A 81 -28.90 20.06 5.95
#